data_AF-A0A847TDP0-F1
#
_entry.id   AF-A0A847TDP0-F1
#
_cell.length_a   1.000
_cell.length_b   1.000
_cell.length_c   1.000
_cell.angle_alpha   90.00
_cell.angle_beta   90.00
_cell.angle_gamma   90.00
#
_symmetry.space_group_name_H-M   'P 1'
#
loop_
_entity.id
_entity.type
_entity.pdbx_description
1 polymer ?
#
loop_
_entity_poly.entity_id
_entity_poly.type
_entity_poly.pdbx_seq_one_letter_code
_entity_poly.pdbx_strand_id
1 'polypeptide(L)'
;MKSVFTFDLPVKYSYIYSRFRKTHERQRDIYASWPVEATRRQMINGYWSSALWHYLLLVVVAAVAVWFYNGQLNGMYMLVGVTLGITAYLPLYFILYRPIFTGDFLPKLETVIAAYQGRERAWLEKCKQDQLTNRALVLLFYTFDKTSKANYLTPSDKCANLLHKIFGVSPDGIKKALDLVFKKDKRAKL
;
A
#
# COMPACT_ATOMS: atom_id res chain seq x y z
N MET A 1 15.22 -4.62 23.40
CA MET A 1 15.05 -3.58 24.44
C MET A 1 15.75 -2.27 24.11
N LYS A 2 16.96 -2.26 23.50
CA LYS A 2 17.66 -1.00 23.12
C LYS A 2 16.81 -0.03 22.28
N SER A 3 16.03 -0.54 21.33
CA SER A 3 15.32 0.32 20.37
C SER A 3 14.01 0.95 20.87
N VAL A 4 13.52 0.56 22.05
CA VAL A 4 12.39 1.24 22.69
C VAL A 4 12.90 2.52 23.34
N PHE A 5 14.03 2.44 24.04
CA PHE A 5 14.66 3.59 24.72
C PHE A 5 15.25 4.64 23.78
N THR A 6 15.73 4.26 22.60
CA THR A 6 16.32 5.19 21.64
C THR A 6 15.35 5.69 20.58
N PHE A 7 14.10 5.20 20.57
CA PHE A 7 13.11 5.55 19.55
C PHE A 7 13.57 5.28 18.10
N ASP A 8 14.52 4.37 17.89
CA ASP A 8 15.14 4.12 16.57
C ASP A 8 14.26 3.34 15.60
N LEU A 9 13.42 2.43 16.13
CA LEU A 9 12.60 1.53 15.32
C LEU A 9 11.62 2.25 14.38
N PRO A 10 10.81 3.23 14.83
CA PRO A 10 9.86 3.90 13.95
C PRO A 10 10.54 4.64 12.79
N VAL A 11 11.85 4.90 12.86
CA VAL A 11 12.60 5.72 11.90
C VAL A 11 13.37 4.90 10.87
N LYS A 12 13.54 3.58 11.07
CA LYS A 12 14.27 2.72 10.13
C LYS A 12 13.48 2.48 8.85
N TYR A 13 14.09 2.79 7.70
CA TYR A 13 13.45 2.64 6.39
C TYR A 13 12.91 1.23 6.13
N SER A 14 13.70 0.18 6.39
CA SER A 14 13.28 -1.21 6.18
C SER A 14 12.07 -1.60 7.05
N TYR A 15 12.01 -1.08 8.27
CA TYR A 15 10.88 -1.25 9.17
C TYR A 15 9.64 -0.50 8.68
N ILE A 16 9.79 0.77 8.27
CA ILE A 16 8.70 1.58 7.70
C ILE A 16 8.15 0.90 6.45
N TYR A 17 9.01 0.44 5.55
CA TYR A 17 8.62 -0.25 4.32
C TYR A 17 7.84 -1.54 4.60
N SER A 18 8.38 -2.41 5.45
CA SER A 18 7.75 -3.68 5.84
C SER A 18 6.39 -3.45 6.51
N ARG A 19 6.34 -2.48 7.45
CA ARG A 19 5.12 -2.14 8.17
C ARG A 19 4.07 -1.52 7.26
N PHE A 20 4.47 -0.59 6.37
CA PHE A 20 3.60 0.01 5.38
C PHE A 20 2.95 -1.07 4.51
N ARG A 21 3.78 -1.95 3.93
CA ARG A 21 3.30 -3.03 3.06
C ARG A 21 2.32 -3.94 3.78
N LYS A 22 2.69 -4.45 4.97
CA LYS A 22 1.84 -5.34 5.76
C LYS A 22 0.52 -4.68 6.14
N THR A 23 0.55 -3.41 6.54
CA THR A 23 -0.66 -2.65 6.87
C THR A 23 -1.53 -2.43 5.63
N HIS A 24 -0.94 -2.07 4.50
CA HIS A 24 -1.68 -1.84 3.27
C HIS A 24 -2.31 -3.13 2.72
N GLU A 25 -1.55 -4.23 2.65
CA GLU A 25 -2.05 -5.53 2.20
C GLU A 25 -3.19 -6.02 3.11
N ARG A 26 -3.01 -5.97 4.44
CA ARG A 26 -4.07 -6.34 5.40
C ARG A 26 -5.36 -5.55 5.20
N GLN A 27 -5.27 -4.27 4.87
CA GLN A 27 -6.46 -3.45 4.63
C GLN A 27 -7.07 -3.73 3.26
N ARG A 28 -6.26 -4.07 2.24
CA ARG A 28 -6.77 -4.48 0.92
C ARG A 28 -7.52 -5.82 0.96
N ASP A 29 -7.12 -6.73 1.86
CA ASP A 29 -7.84 -7.98 2.09
C ASP A 29 -9.28 -7.74 2.59
N ILE A 30 -9.51 -6.63 3.31
CA ILE A 30 -10.83 -6.24 3.83
C ILE A 30 -11.56 -5.31 2.86
N TYR A 31 -10.84 -4.37 2.26
CA TYR A 31 -11.35 -3.31 1.39
C TYR A 31 -10.58 -3.31 0.06
N ALA A 32 -11.20 -3.85 -0.99
CA ALA A 32 -10.55 -4.02 -2.31
C ALA A 32 -9.95 -2.72 -2.90
N SER A 33 -10.55 -1.56 -2.59
CA SER A 33 -10.15 -0.23 -3.08
C SER A 33 -9.44 0.63 -2.03
N TRP A 34 -8.78 0.02 -1.03
CA TRP A 34 -8.10 0.77 0.03
C TRP A 34 -7.01 1.73 -0.52
N PRO A 35 -7.13 3.05 -0.29
CA PRO A 35 -6.19 4.02 -0.84
C PRO A 35 -4.88 4.07 -0.04
N VAL A 36 -3.78 4.39 -0.72
CA VAL A 36 -2.44 4.51 -0.13
C VAL A 36 -2.40 5.62 0.93
N GLU A 37 -3.16 6.70 0.72
CA GLU A 37 -3.30 7.84 1.62
C GLU A 37 -3.89 7.43 2.97
N ALA A 38 -4.79 6.43 3.00
CA ALA A 38 -5.34 5.94 4.25
C ALA A 38 -4.29 5.16 5.06
N THR A 39 -3.48 4.34 4.40
CA THR A 39 -2.32 3.69 5.05
C THR A 39 -1.31 4.73 5.54
N ARG A 40 -1.04 5.78 4.77
CA ARG A 40 -0.18 6.89 5.18
C ARG A 40 -0.67 7.52 6.50
N ARG A 41 -1.96 7.84 6.61
CA ARG A 41 -2.56 8.37 7.84
C ARG A 41 -2.42 7.38 9.00
N GLN A 42 -2.65 6.10 8.76
CA GLN A 42 -2.49 5.06 9.77
C GLN A 42 -1.04 4.94 10.27
N MET A 43 -0.06 5.08 9.38
CA MET A 43 1.36 5.09 9.73
C MET A 43 1.75 6.32 10.55
N ILE A 44 1.25 7.50 10.19
CA ILE A 44 1.45 8.74 10.96
C ILE A 44 0.85 8.61 12.36
N ASN A 45 -0.38 8.11 12.48
CA ASN A 45 -1.00 7.87 13.78
C ASN A 45 -0.21 6.84 14.60
N GLY A 46 0.31 5.80 13.95
CA GLY A 46 1.17 4.80 14.56
C GLY A 46 2.48 5.39 15.11
N TYR A 47 3.09 6.35 14.41
CA TYR A 47 4.26 7.08 14.89
C TYR A 47 3.96 7.87 16.17
N TRP A 48 2.91 8.70 16.15
CA TRP A 48 2.55 9.51 17.31
C TRP A 48 2.11 8.69 18.51
N SER A 49 1.39 7.59 18.27
CA SER A 49 1.06 6.62 19.32
C SER A 49 2.33 6.00 19.92
N SER A 50 3.31 5.63 19.09
CA SER A 50 4.60 5.13 19.59
C SER A 50 5.36 6.18 20.40
N ALA A 51 5.33 7.46 19.99
CA ALA A 51 5.95 8.57 20.72
C ALA A 51 5.30 8.79 22.10
N LEU A 52 3.98 8.72 22.16
CA LEU A 52 3.23 8.77 23.43
C LEU A 52 3.60 7.59 24.34
N TRP A 53 3.65 6.37 23.83
CA TRP A 53 4.06 5.19 24.61
C TRP A 53 5.50 5.30 25.12
N HIS A 54 6.42 5.79 24.29
CA HIS A 54 7.80 6.03 24.70
C HIS A 54 7.87 7.04 25.85
N TYR A 55 7.13 8.15 25.72
CA TYR A 55 7.05 9.15 26.77
C TYR A 55 6.43 8.61 28.07
N LEU A 56 5.31 7.87 27.99
CA LEU A 56 4.67 7.24 29.15
C LEU A 56 5.63 6.27 29.86
N LEU A 57 6.42 5.51 29.10
CA LEU A 57 7.41 4.59 29.65
C LEU A 57 8.51 5.35 30.42
N LEU A 58 8.98 6.49 29.90
CA LEU A 58 9.94 7.35 30.61
C LEU A 58 9.36 7.87 31.94
N VAL A 59 8.09 8.32 31.94
CA VAL A 59 7.41 8.79 33.15
C VAL A 59 7.27 7.67 34.19
N VAL A 60 6.88 6.47 33.76
CA VAL A 60 6.76 5.30 34.65
C VAL A 60 8.11 4.92 35.24
N VAL A 61 9.18 4.89 34.43
CA VAL A 61 10.54 4.59 34.90
C VAL A 61 11.00 5.64 35.93
N ALA A 62 10.76 6.92 35.67
CA ALA A 62 11.08 7.99 36.60
C ALA A 62 10.30 7.86 37.91
N ALA A 63 9.00 7.58 37.84
CA ALA A 63 8.15 7.39 39.01
C ALA A 63 8.60 6.21 39.88
N VAL A 64 8.97 5.08 39.26
CA VAL A 64 9.51 3.91 39.96
C VAL A 64 10.85 4.23 40.64
N ALA A 65 11.73 4.97 39.98
CA ALA A 65 13.01 5.37 40.57
C ALA A 65 12.82 6.27 41.81
N VAL A 66 11.89 7.23 41.73
CA VAL A 66 11.54 8.11 42.86
C VAL A 66 10.92 7.33 44.01
N TRP A 67 10.04 6.36 43.72
CA TRP A 67 9.42 5.52 44.73
C TRP A 67 10.45 4.67 45.47
N PHE A 68 11.38 4.04 44.74
CA PHE A 68 12.44 3.21 45.32
C PHE A 68 13.32 4.00 46.30
N TYR A 69 13.60 5.27 46.01
CA TYR A 69 14.45 6.12 46.84
C TYR A 69 13.74 6.69 48.08
N ASN A 70 12.44 7.03 47.96
CA ASN A 70 11.71 7.70 49.05
C ASN A 70 11.00 6.74 50.01
N GLY A 71 10.78 5.47 49.64
CA GLY A 71 10.19 4.43 50.51
C GLY A 71 8.73 4.67 50.95
N GLN A 72 8.18 5.87 50.75
CA GLN A 72 6.81 6.26 51.07
C GLN A 72 6.17 7.01 49.90
N LEU A 73 4.89 6.72 49.65
CA LEU A 73 4.08 7.40 48.64
C LEU A 73 3.34 8.57 49.29
N ASN A 74 3.92 9.76 49.22
CA ASN A 74 3.23 11.00 49.60
C ASN A 74 2.39 11.51 48.43
N GLY A 75 1.09 11.74 48.65
CA GLY A 75 0.16 12.24 47.63
C GLY A 75 0.58 13.59 47.03
N MET A 76 1.18 14.49 47.81
CA MET A 76 1.65 15.79 47.30
C MET A 76 2.84 15.64 46.34
N TYR A 77 3.79 14.76 46.64
CA TYR A 77 4.92 14.48 45.73
C TYR A 77 4.45 13.83 44.43
N MET A 78 3.46 12.95 44.49
CA MET A 78 2.86 12.34 43.30
C MET A 78 2.16 13.39 42.43
N LEU A 79 1.42 14.33 43.04
CA LEU A 79 0.71 15.39 42.32
C LEU A 79 1.69 16.35 41.61
N VAL A 80 2.76 16.75 42.30
CA VAL A 80 3.86 17.53 41.71
C VAL A 80 4.53 16.76 40.57
N GLY A 81 4.81 15.47 40.77
CA GLY A 81 5.43 14.60 39.76
C GLY A 81 4.58 14.45 38.49
N VAL A 82 3.27 14.27 38.63
CA VAL A 82 2.33 14.20 37.49
C VAL A 82 2.30 15.53 36.74
N THR A 83 2.26 16.65 37.47
CA THR A 83 2.22 17.98 36.86
C THR A 83 3.51 18.22 36.08
N LEU A 84 4.68 18.00 36.69
CA LEU A 84 5.98 18.11 36.03
C LEU A 84 6.13 17.17 34.84
N GLY A 85 5.60 15.94 34.94
CA GLY A 85 5.51 15.02 33.83
C GLY A 85 4.78 15.67 32.66
N ILE A 86 3.50 16.03 32.83
CA ILE A 86 2.69 16.65 31.78
C ILE A 86 3.42 17.84 31.14
N THR A 87 4.02 18.72 31.94
CA THR A 87 4.78 19.87 31.42
C THR A 87 6.03 19.44 30.65
N ALA A 88 6.72 18.38 31.05
CA ALA A 88 7.91 17.85 30.39
C ALA A 88 7.61 17.23 29.01
N TYR A 89 6.37 16.85 28.71
CA TYR A 89 5.99 16.40 27.37
C TYR A 89 6.17 17.50 26.32
N LEU A 90 5.86 18.76 26.65
CA LEU A 90 5.94 19.89 25.72
C LEU A 90 7.36 20.10 25.14
N PRO A 91 8.42 20.30 25.94
CA PRO A 91 9.77 20.45 25.39
C PRO A 91 10.21 19.20 24.65
N LEU A 92 9.88 18.00 25.15
CA LEU A 92 10.26 16.74 24.50
C LEU A 92 9.57 16.55 23.13
N TYR A 93 8.32 17.00 23.01
CA TYR A 93 7.60 17.04 21.73
C TYR A 93 8.30 17.94 20.72
N PHE A 94 8.65 19.18 21.10
CA PHE A 94 9.23 20.16 20.19
C PHE A 94 10.70 19.87 19.84
N ILE A 95 11.47 19.32 20.76
CA ILE A 95 12.92 19.12 20.60
C ILE A 95 13.25 17.75 20.01
N LEU A 96 12.49 16.70 20.39
CA LEU A 96 12.81 15.32 20.01
C LEU A 96 11.81 14.79 18.97
N TYR A 97 10.53 14.68 19.33
CA TYR A 97 9.57 13.95 18.50
C TYR A 97 9.22 14.66 17.20
N ARG A 98 9.03 15.98 17.23
CA ARG A 98 8.67 16.76 16.04
C ARG A 98 9.82 16.82 15.03
N PRO A 99 11.08 17.12 15.39
CA PRO A 99 12.18 17.11 14.44
C PRO A 99 12.42 15.74 13.81
N ILE A 100 12.37 14.65 14.59
CA ILE A 100 12.48 13.29 14.05
C ILE A 100 11.30 12.97 13.12
N PHE A 101 10.09 13.42 13.46
CA PHE A 101 8.93 13.22 12.60
C PHE A 101 9.11 13.89 11.24
N THR A 102 9.47 15.18 11.24
CA THR A 102 9.54 15.99 10.02
C THR A 102 10.81 15.74 9.23
N GLY A 103 11.95 15.52 9.90
CA GLY A 103 13.26 15.38 9.25
C GLY A 103 13.55 13.97 8.78
N ASP A 104 12.98 12.96 9.44
CA ASP A 104 13.37 11.56 9.23
C ASP A 104 12.20 10.67 8.85
N PHE A 105 11.19 10.56 9.72
CA PHE A 105 10.09 9.61 9.52
C PHE A 105 9.25 9.95 8.29
N LEU A 106 8.81 11.20 8.18
CA LEU A 106 7.91 11.63 7.12
C LEU A 106 8.55 11.51 5.72
N PRO A 107 9.79 12.00 5.47
CA PRO A 107 10.45 11.80 4.18
C PRO A 107 10.63 10.32 3.81
N LYS A 108 11.00 9.47 4.78
CA LYS A 108 11.13 8.02 4.57
C LYS A 108 9.79 7.37 4.25
N LEU A 109 8.71 7.78 4.90
CA LEU A 109 7.36 7.30 4.61
C LEU A 109 6.93 7.68 3.19
N GLU A 110 7.15 8.92 2.76
CA GLU A 110 6.83 9.36 1.39
C GLU A 110 7.66 8.58 0.36
N THR A 111 8.93 8.31 0.65
CA THR A 111 9.79 7.49 -0.21
C THR A 111 9.26 6.06 -0.34
N VAL A 112 8.82 5.46 0.77
CA VAL A 112 8.20 4.12 0.78
C VAL A 112 6.92 4.11 -0.05
N ILE A 113 6.08 5.13 0.08
CA ILE A 113 4.83 5.28 -0.68
C ILE A 113 5.14 5.37 -2.18
N ALA A 114 6.07 6.24 -2.57
CA ALA A 114 6.47 6.40 -3.96
C ALA A 114 7.06 5.10 -4.54
N ALA A 115 7.91 4.41 -3.78
CA ALA A 115 8.47 3.12 -4.18
C ALA A 115 7.39 2.03 -4.33
N TYR A 116 6.41 2.00 -3.44
CA TYR A 116 5.30 1.06 -3.49
C TYR A 116 4.41 1.31 -4.72
N GLN A 117 3.97 2.55 -4.93
CA GLN A 117 3.16 2.94 -6.08
C GLN A 117 3.90 2.73 -7.40
N GLY A 118 5.20 3.04 -7.45
CA GLY A 118 6.03 2.78 -8.63
C GLY A 118 6.08 1.29 -8.98
N ARG A 119 6.22 0.42 -7.97
CA ARG A 119 6.19 -1.03 -8.15
C ARG A 119 4.82 -1.52 -8.63
N GLU A 120 3.73 -1.00 -8.08
CA GLU A 120 2.38 -1.37 -8.49
C GLU A 120 2.11 -0.98 -9.95
N ARG A 121 2.51 0.23 -10.36
CA ARG A 121 2.41 0.67 -11.77
C ARG A 121 3.24 -0.20 -12.70
N ALA A 122 4.49 -0.50 -12.35
CA ALA A 122 5.35 -1.37 -13.14
C ALA A 122 4.78 -2.79 -13.27
N TRP A 123 4.17 -3.31 -12.20
CA TRP A 123 3.48 -4.59 -12.23
C TRP A 123 2.24 -4.55 -13.12
N LEU A 124 1.43 -3.49 -13.05
CA LEU A 124 0.27 -3.30 -13.92
C LEU A 124 0.67 -3.18 -15.40
N GLU A 125 1.75 -2.46 -15.71
CA GLU A 125 2.31 -2.36 -17.05
C GLU A 125 2.80 -3.71 -17.55
N LYS A 126 3.49 -4.48 -16.70
CA LYS A 126 3.90 -5.84 -17.02
C LYS A 126 2.69 -6.73 -17.27
N CYS A 127 1.68 -6.70 -16.42
CA CYS A 127 0.43 -7.45 -16.63
C CYS A 127 -0.28 -7.05 -17.93
N LYS A 128 -0.25 -5.76 -18.29
CA LYS A 128 -0.78 -5.27 -19.56
C LYS A 128 0.03 -5.76 -20.76
N GLN A 129 1.35 -5.91 -20.62
CA GLN A 129 2.22 -6.49 -21.65
C GLN A 129 2.07 -8.02 -21.76
N ASP A 130 1.91 -8.69 -20.62
CA ASP A 130 1.73 -10.15 -20.51
C ASP A 130 0.29 -10.60 -20.85
N GLN A 131 -0.67 -9.66 -20.89
CA GLN A 131 -2.00 -9.93 -21.45
C GLN A 131 -1.87 -10.43 -22.88
N LEU A 132 -2.59 -11.52 -23.19
CA LEU A 132 -2.66 -12.08 -24.54
C LEU A 132 -2.89 -10.96 -25.55
N THR A 133 -1.94 -10.80 -26.49
CA THR A 133 -2.09 -9.82 -27.57
C THR A 133 -3.46 -9.98 -28.23
N ASN A 134 -4.07 -8.88 -28.67
CA ASN A 134 -5.41 -8.89 -29.29
C ASN A 134 -5.54 -9.99 -30.35
N ARG A 135 -4.45 -10.28 -31.06
CA ARG A 135 -4.37 -11.36 -32.05
C ARG A 135 -4.41 -12.76 -31.43
N ALA A 136 -3.67 -13.02 -30.36
CA ALA A 136 -3.70 -14.30 -29.66
C ALA A 136 -5.07 -14.55 -29.01
N LEU A 137 -5.68 -13.50 -28.43
CA LEU A 137 -7.03 -13.53 -27.88
C LEU A 137 -8.08 -13.88 -28.95
N VAL A 138 -8.01 -13.21 -30.11
CA VAL A 138 -8.90 -13.45 -31.26
C VAL A 138 -8.68 -14.84 -31.86
N LEU A 139 -7.44 -15.32 -31.95
CA LEU A 139 -7.14 -16.66 -32.44
C LEU A 139 -7.68 -17.74 -31.49
N LEU A 140 -7.54 -17.56 -30.18
CA LEU A 140 -8.06 -18.48 -29.17
C LEU A 140 -9.59 -18.56 -29.26
N PHE A 141 -10.27 -17.42 -29.39
CA PHE A 141 -11.72 -17.39 -29.63
C PHE A 141 -12.09 -18.04 -30.97
N TYR A 142 -11.34 -17.77 -32.04
CA TYR A 142 -11.55 -18.39 -33.36
C TYR A 142 -11.46 -19.92 -33.29
N THR A 143 -10.47 -20.45 -32.58
CA THR A 143 -10.35 -21.89 -32.36
C THR A 143 -11.50 -22.46 -31.54
N PHE A 144 -11.95 -21.77 -30.49
CA PHE A 144 -13.12 -22.19 -29.71
C PHE A 144 -14.42 -22.18 -30.52
N ASP A 145 -14.64 -21.16 -31.36
CA ASP A 145 -15.81 -21.05 -32.23
C ASP A 145 -15.85 -22.16 -33.30
N LYS A 146 -14.69 -22.49 -33.88
CA LYS A 146 -14.58 -23.58 -34.86
C LYS A 146 -14.68 -24.97 -34.25
N THR A 147 -14.11 -25.18 -33.07
CA THR A 147 -14.19 -26.49 -32.36
C THR A 147 -15.59 -26.76 -31.81
N SER A 148 -16.31 -25.71 -31.36
CA SER A 148 -17.69 -25.81 -30.88
C SER A 148 -18.75 -25.88 -31.99
N LYS A 149 -18.37 -25.70 -33.27
CA LYS A 149 -19.27 -25.56 -34.42
C LYS A 149 -20.30 -24.43 -34.27
N ALA A 150 -20.09 -23.51 -33.34
CA ALA A 150 -21.07 -22.51 -32.98
C ALA A 150 -21.16 -21.35 -34.00
N ASN A 151 -20.10 -21.12 -34.80
CA ASN A 151 -20.02 -20.11 -35.88
C ASN A 151 -20.54 -18.71 -35.48
N TYR A 152 -20.31 -18.29 -34.23
CA TYR A 152 -20.70 -16.99 -33.71
C TYR A 152 -19.74 -15.87 -34.11
N LEU A 153 -18.49 -16.19 -34.44
CA LEU A 153 -17.49 -15.17 -34.77
C LEU A 153 -17.67 -14.71 -36.22
N THR A 154 -18.11 -13.46 -36.35
CA THR A 154 -18.07 -12.70 -37.59
C THR A 154 -17.25 -11.43 -37.37
N PRO A 155 -16.46 -10.98 -38.36
CA PRO A 155 -15.79 -9.68 -38.32
C PRO A 155 -16.84 -8.57 -38.40
N SER A 156 -17.48 -8.30 -37.25
CA SER A 156 -18.54 -7.32 -37.09
C SER A 156 -18.29 -6.48 -35.84
N ASP A 157 -18.75 -5.23 -35.85
CA ASP A 157 -18.61 -4.30 -34.72
C ASP A 157 -19.29 -4.82 -33.46
N LYS A 158 -20.34 -5.64 -33.61
CA LYS A 158 -21.02 -6.31 -32.50
C LYS A 158 -20.10 -7.30 -31.79
N CYS A 159 -19.32 -8.08 -32.54
CA CYS A 159 -18.39 -9.06 -31.98
C CYS A 159 -17.17 -8.39 -31.34
N ALA A 160 -16.63 -7.34 -31.99
CA ALA A 160 -15.55 -6.52 -31.44
C ALA A 160 -15.96 -5.83 -30.12
N ASN A 161 -17.20 -5.32 -30.04
CA ASN A 161 -17.74 -4.73 -28.81
C ASN A 161 -17.97 -5.76 -27.71
N LEU A 162 -18.33 -6.99 -28.04
CA LEU A 162 -18.53 -8.07 -27.08
C LEU A 162 -17.18 -8.52 -26.49
N LEU A 163 -16.17 -8.69 -27.34
CA LEU A 163 -14.79 -8.99 -26.92
C LEU A 163 -14.16 -7.81 -26.14
N HIS A 164 -14.47 -6.58 -26.51
CA HIS A 164 -14.08 -5.40 -25.74
C HIS A 164 -14.69 -5.41 -24.32
N LYS A 165 -15.98 -5.74 -24.19
CA LYS A 165 -16.64 -5.84 -22.89
C LYS A 165 -16.08 -6.95 -22.00
N ILE A 166 -15.68 -8.09 -22.59
CA ILE A 166 -15.16 -9.23 -21.84
C ILE A 166 -13.70 -9.02 -21.43
N PHE A 167 -12.88 -8.43 -22.30
CA PHE A 167 -11.42 -8.40 -22.12
C PHE A 167 -10.84 -7.00 -21.89
N GLY A 168 -11.64 -5.94 -21.99
CA GLY A 168 -11.20 -4.55 -21.81
C GLY A 168 -10.25 -4.04 -22.91
N VAL A 169 -10.09 -4.80 -23.99
CA VAL A 169 -9.15 -4.55 -25.10
C VAL A 169 -9.78 -3.62 -26.13
N SER A 170 -8.99 -2.75 -26.80
CA SER A 170 -9.54 -1.79 -27.76
C SER A 170 -10.33 -2.47 -28.91
N PRO A 171 -11.55 -2.00 -29.20
CA PRO A 171 -12.41 -2.62 -30.22
C PRO A 171 -11.79 -2.53 -31.61
N ASP A 172 -11.08 -1.44 -31.92
CA ASP A 172 -10.38 -1.26 -33.21
C ASP A 172 -9.26 -2.27 -33.42
N GLY A 173 -8.50 -2.58 -32.35
CA GLY A 173 -7.43 -3.57 -32.39
C GLY A 173 -7.95 -4.99 -32.57
N ILE A 174 -9.10 -5.31 -31.95
CA ILE A 174 -9.80 -6.59 -32.12
C ILE A 174 -10.36 -6.73 -33.53
N LYS A 175 -11.01 -5.69 -34.07
CA LYS A 175 -11.58 -5.69 -35.42
C LYS A 175 -10.51 -5.95 -36.48
N LYS A 176 -9.38 -5.23 -36.40
CA LYS A 176 -8.24 -5.42 -37.30
C LYS A 176 -7.63 -6.83 -37.20
N ALA A 177 -7.59 -7.41 -36.00
CA ALA A 177 -7.12 -8.77 -35.79
C ALA A 177 -8.10 -9.83 -36.35
N LEU A 178 -9.42 -9.65 -36.14
CA LEU A 178 -10.45 -10.50 -36.74
C LEU A 178 -10.37 -10.46 -38.28
N ASP A 179 -10.29 -9.27 -38.86
CA ASP A 179 -10.19 -9.10 -40.31
C ASP A 179 -9.00 -9.84 -40.89
N LEU A 180 -7.85 -9.83 -40.22
CA LEU A 180 -6.65 -10.55 -40.67
C LEU A 180 -6.81 -12.07 -40.61
N VAL A 181 -7.46 -12.59 -39.57
CA VAL A 181 -7.71 -14.04 -39.41
C VAL A 181 -8.72 -14.52 -40.45
N PHE A 182 -9.84 -13.82 -40.62
CA PHE A 182 -10.87 -14.20 -41.59
C PHE A 182 -10.44 -13.97 -43.05
N LYS A 183 -9.62 -12.95 -43.35
CA LYS A 183 -9.04 -12.78 -44.71
C LYS A 183 -8.09 -13.91 -45.08
N LYS A 184 -7.33 -14.47 -44.13
CA LYS A 184 -6.47 -15.65 -44.39
C LYS A 184 -7.30 -16.90 -44.65
N ASP A 185 -8.36 -17.13 -43.87
CA ASP A 185 -9.26 -18.27 -44.07
C ASP A 185 -9.95 -18.25 -45.45
N LYS A 186 -10.27 -17.05 -45.95
CA LYS A 186 -10.83 -16.83 -47.30
C LYS A 186 -9.82 -17.11 -48.43
N ARG A 187 -8.53 -16.84 -48.21
CA ARG A 187 -7.45 -17.14 -49.18
C ARG A 187 -7.03 -18.60 -49.19
N ALA A 188 -7.22 -19.35 -48.10
CA ALA A 188 -6.89 -20.77 -48.01
C ALA A 188 -7.98 -21.70 -48.60
N LYS A 189 -9.15 -21.15 -48.95
CA LYS A 189 -10.28 -21.86 -49.57
C LYS A 189 -10.44 -21.59 -51.07
N LEU A 190 -9.53 -20.79 -51.65
CA LEU A 190 -9.32 -20.60 -53.09
C LEU A 190 -8.15 -21.49 -53.52
#